data_AF-A0A542YEW8-F1
#
_entry.id   AF-A0A542YEW8-F1
#
_cell.length_a   1.000
_cell.length_b   1.000
_cell.length_c   1.000
_cell.angle_alpha   90.00
_cell.angle_beta   90.00
_cell.angle_gamma   90.00
#
_symmetry.space_group_name_H-M   'P 1'
#
loop_
_entity.id
_entity.type
_entity.pdbx_description
1 polymer ?
#
loop_
_entity_poly.entity_id
_entity_poly.type
_entity_poly.pdbx_seq_one_letter_code
_entity_poly.pdbx_strand_id
1 'polypeptide(L)'
;MELGRYVDELQRTLLEATEHGTEDTRTVAERLAGGLDAATRLVLLDALSAAAGEITRDLAPGSVDVRLRGREVEFVVSQSTTESDDTTAAVDLDDVSTSRTTLRLPDALKAQVDEAASADGVSVNTWLVRAVASALNPRQRRTAQRTLRTGDNFAGWAR
;
A
#
# COMPACT_ATOMS: atom_id res chain seq x y z
N MET A 1 -4.96 14.89 6.22
CA MET A 1 -4.50 15.54 7.47
C MET A 1 -3.69 16.77 7.11
N GLU A 2 -4.15 17.94 7.52
CA GLU A 2 -3.44 19.19 7.30
C GLU A 2 -2.39 19.39 8.40
N LEU A 3 -1.10 19.35 8.06
CA LEU A 3 -0.04 19.61 9.05
C LEU A 3 0.00 21.08 9.50
N GLY A 4 -0.54 22.01 8.68
CA GLY A 4 -0.55 23.45 8.97
C GLY A 4 -1.18 23.75 10.32
N ARG A 5 -2.37 23.19 10.59
CA ARG A 5 -3.07 23.39 11.87
C ARG A 5 -2.23 23.03 13.10
N TYR A 6 -1.40 21.99 13.00
CA TYR A 6 -0.57 21.53 14.11
C TYR A 6 0.64 22.43 14.32
N VAL A 7 1.18 22.96 13.23
CA VAL A 7 2.26 23.95 13.29
C VAL A 7 1.73 25.27 13.84
N ASP A 8 0.57 25.72 13.39
CA ASP A 8 -0.10 26.93 13.89
C ASP A 8 -0.43 26.82 15.38
N GLU A 9 -0.91 25.64 15.81
CA GLU A 9 -1.13 25.34 17.23
C GLU A 9 0.16 25.44 18.04
N LEU A 10 1.24 24.81 17.56
CA LEU A 10 2.55 24.85 18.23
C LEU A 10 3.08 26.29 18.35
N GLN A 11 2.95 27.09 17.28
CA GLN A 11 3.36 28.50 17.29
C GLN A 11 2.52 29.30 18.30
N ARG A 12 1.21 29.09 18.35
CA ARG A 12 0.34 29.74 19.33
C ARG A 12 0.74 29.37 20.75
N THR A 13 0.91 28.08 21.06
CA THR A 13 1.31 27.62 22.40
C THR A 13 2.68 28.19 22.80
N LEU A 14 3.61 28.31 21.85
CA LEU A 14 4.92 28.93 22.09
C LEU A 14 4.79 30.41 22.47
N LEU A 15 3.92 31.17 21.78
CA LEU A 15 3.66 32.58 22.10
C LEU A 15 2.96 32.73 23.46
N GLU A 16 1.91 31.94 23.71
CA GLU A 16 1.18 31.91 24.98
C GLU A 16 2.13 31.64 26.17
N ALA A 17 3.07 30.70 26.01
CA ALA A 17 4.07 30.40 27.04
C ALA A 17 4.99 31.60 27.39
N THR A 18 5.11 32.57 26.48
CA THR A 18 5.92 33.78 26.69
C THR A 18 5.12 34.99 27.15
N GLU A 19 3.79 34.89 27.32
CA GLU A 19 2.95 36.02 27.74
C GLU A 19 3.37 36.62 29.09
N HIS A 20 3.90 35.82 30.02
CA HIS A 20 4.38 36.29 31.33
C HIS A 20 5.89 36.63 31.33
N GLY A 21 6.55 36.52 30.17
CA GLY A 21 7.97 36.80 29.98
C GLY A 21 8.29 38.29 29.80
N THR A 22 9.57 38.56 29.60
CA THR A 22 10.06 39.90 29.22
C THR A 22 9.79 40.19 27.75
N GLU A 23 9.83 41.45 27.35
CA GLU A 23 9.62 41.85 25.95
C GLU A 23 10.64 41.22 25.00
N ASP A 24 11.89 41.08 25.44
CA ASP A 24 12.94 40.38 24.68
C ASP A 24 12.58 38.91 24.46
N THR A 25 12.01 38.22 25.46
CA THR A 25 11.60 36.81 25.31
C THR A 25 10.46 36.64 24.30
N ARG A 26 9.49 37.57 24.28
CA ARG A 26 8.41 37.57 23.28
C ARG A 26 8.94 37.82 21.88
N THR A 27 9.84 38.79 21.72
CA THR A 27 10.48 39.11 20.43
C THR A 27 11.26 37.91 19.87
N VAL A 28 11.96 37.16 20.73
CA VAL A 28 12.66 35.94 20.32
C VAL A 28 11.67 34.83 19.93
N ALA A 29 10.60 34.66 20.70
CA ALA A 29 9.58 33.65 20.42
C ALA A 29 8.87 33.89 19.08
N GLU A 30 8.50 35.13 18.76
CA GLU A 30 7.90 35.49 17.46
C GLU A 30 8.82 35.15 16.28
N ARG A 31 10.12 35.46 16.39
CA ARG A 31 11.11 35.14 15.36
C ARG A 31 11.29 33.64 15.19
N LEU A 32 11.34 32.90 16.28
CA LEU A 32 11.45 31.43 16.26
C LEU A 32 10.19 30.79 15.68
N ALA A 33 8.99 31.23 16.09
CA ALA A 33 7.72 30.73 15.59
C ALA A 33 7.66 30.81 14.06
N GLY A 34 8.00 31.96 13.48
CA GLY A 34 8.04 32.14 12.03
C GLY A 34 9.13 31.31 11.32
N GLY A 35 10.27 31.06 11.98
CA GLY A 35 11.38 30.29 11.42
C GLY A 35 11.21 28.77 11.48
N LEU A 36 10.33 28.26 12.35
CA LEU A 36 10.19 26.83 12.61
C LEU A 36 9.20 26.09 11.69
N ASP A 37 8.37 26.78 10.91
CA ASP A 37 7.29 26.15 10.13
C ASP A 37 7.77 24.97 9.26
N ALA A 38 8.78 25.21 8.41
CA ALA A 38 9.30 24.19 7.51
C ALA A 38 9.97 23.03 8.27
N ALA A 39 10.71 23.33 9.34
CA ALA A 39 11.43 22.34 10.15
C ALA A 39 10.45 21.45 10.93
N THR A 40 9.46 22.05 11.60
CA THR A 40 8.43 21.32 12.33
C THR A 40 7.62 20.43 11.40
N ARG A 41 7.23 20.92 10.21
CA ARG A 41 6.51 20.11 9.22
C ARG A 41 7.33 18.90 8.79
N LEU A 42 8.63 19.06 8.56
CA LEU A 42 9.52 17.98 8.16
C LEU A 42 9.66 16.93 9.28
N VAL A 43 9.84 17.36 10.53
CA VAL A 43 9.91 16.46 11.70
C VAL A 43 8.61 15.69 11.89
N LEU A 44 7.45 16.34 11.73
CA LEU A 44 6.15 15.67 11.81
C LEU A 44 6.00 14.61 10.72
N LEU A 45 6.41 14.90 9.48
CA LEU A 45 6.35 13.92 8.39
C LEU A 45 7.25 12.71 8.66
N ASP A 46 8.46 12.94 9.18
CA ASP A 46 9.39 11.87 9.56
C ASP A 46 8.82 10.99 10.68
N ALA A 47 8.29 11.61 11.73
CA ALA A 47 7.64 10.90 12.84
C ALA A 47 6.44 10.05 12.39
N LEU A 48 5.58 10.59 11.51
CA LEU A 48 4.43 9.86 10.96
C LEU A 48 4.88 8.70 10.07
N SER A 49 5.96 8.87 9.31
CA SER A 49 6.52 7.83 8.45
C SER A 49 7.11 6.68 9.28
N ALA A 50 7.84 7.01 10.35
CA ALA A 50 8.36 6.02 11.29
C ALA A 50 7.23 5.24 11.98
N ALA A 51 6.20 5.93 12.46
CA ALA A 51 5.03 5.32 13.09
C ALA A 51 4.26 4.40 12.12
N ALA A 52 4.06 4.82 10.86
CA ALA A 52 3.43 3.97 9.85
C ALA A 52 4.25 2.70 9.56
N GLY A 53 5.58 2.80 9.58
CA GLY A 53 6.48 1.65 9.45
C GLY A 53 6.37 0.67 10.63
N GLU A 54 6.18 1.17 11.86
CA GLU A 54 5.91 0.34 13.04
C GLU A 54 4.57 -0.37 12.93
N ILE A 55 3.49 0.38 12.63
CA ILE A 55 2.14 -0.17 12.46
C ILE A 55 2.13 -1.22 11.34
N THR A 56 2.82 -0.99 10.22
CA THR A 56 2.90 -1.94 9.11
C THR A 56 3.53 -3.27 9.51
N ARG A 57 4.51 -3.27 10.42
CA ARG A 57 5.11 -4.52 10.90
C ARG A 57 4.12 -5.32 11.74
N ASP A 58 3.31 -4.64 12.53
CA ASP A 58 2.33 -5.26 13.43
C ASP A 58 1.01 -5.64 12.72
N LEU A 59 0.70 -4.99 11.59
CA LEU A 59 -0.55 -5.16 10.84
C LEU A 59 -0.53 -6.30 9.81
N ALA A 60 0.57 -7.05 9.68
CA ALA A 60 0.72 -8.09 8.65
C ALA A 60 -0.48 -9.07 8.64
N PRO A 61 -1.05 -9.43 7.47
CA PRO A 61 -0.56 -9.16 6.12
C PRO A 61 -0.93 -7.77 5.53
N GLY A 62 -1.60 -6.90 6.28
CA GLY A 62 -1.90 -5.52 5.85
C GLY A 62 -0.70 -4.56 5.99
N SER A 63 -0.80 -3.39 5.35
CA SER A 63 0.18 -2.30 5.46
C SER A 63 -0.50 -0.94 5.68
N VAL A 64 0.23 0.00 6.28
CA VAL A 64 -0.16 1.40 6.41
C VAL A 64 0.94 2.26 5.83
N ASP A 65 0.59 3.01 4.78
CA ASP A 65 1.51 3.93 4.12
C ASP A 65 1.08 5.39 4.36
N VAL A 66 2.06 6.29 4.37
CA VAL A 66 1.83 7.74 4.43
C VAL A 66 1.99 8.34 3.04
N ARG A 67 0.96 9.00 2.53
CA ARG A 67 0.98 9.68 1.24
C ARG A 67 0.86 11.19 1.43
N LEU A 68 1.70 11.93 0.72
CA LEU A 68 1.62 13.40 0.67
C LEU A 68 0.93 13.83 -0.62
N ARG A 69 -0.14 14.62 -0.49
CA ARG A 69 -0.82 15.30 -1.60
C ARG A 69 -0.79 16.80 -1.35
N GLY A 70 0.14 17.49 -2.01
CA GLY A 70 0.38 18.91 -1.76
C GLY A 70 0.84 19.15 -0.32
N ARG A 71 -0.03 19.74 0.51
CA ARG A 71 0.23 20.01 1.94
C ARG A 71 -0.51 19.06 2.89
N GLU A 72 -1.27 18.12 2.34
CA GLU A 72 -2.08 17.18 3.09
C GLU A 72 -1.41 15.81 3.17
N VAL A 73 -1.42 15.24 4.36
CA VAL A 73 -0.94 13.88 4.65
C VAL A 73 -2.13 12.93 4.74
N GLU A 74 -2.09 11.82 4.03
CA GLU A 74 -3.13 10.80 3.98
C GLU A 74 -2.53 9.46 4.39
N PHE A 75 -3.22 8.72 5.27
CA PHE A 75 -2.87 7.35 5.58
C PHE A 75 -3.61 6.41 4.64
N VAL A 76 -2.86 5.55 3.96
CA VAL A 76 -3.39 4.54 3.05
C VAL A 76 -3.22 3.20 3.73
N VAL A 77 -4.34 2.61 4.14
CA VAL A 77 -4.35 1.28 4.72
C VAL A 77 -4.63 0.28 3.61
N SER A 78 -3.65 -0.56 3.31
CA SER A 78 -3.84 -1.70 2.42
C SER A 78 -4.11 -2.91 3.30
N GLN A 79 -5.37 -3.30 3.42
CA GLN A 79 -5.66 -4.62 3.97
C GLN A 79 -5.24 -5.62 2.89
N SER A 80 -4.33 -6.54 3.21
CA SER A 80 -4.21 -7.72 2.37
C SER A 80 -5.56 -8.38 2.44
N THR A 81 -6.32 -8.31 1.36
CA THR A 81 -7.44 -9.19 1.13
C THR A 81 -6.83 -10.57 1.07
N THR A 82 -6.66 -11.19 2.23
CA THR A 82 -6.91 -12.61 2.39
C THR A 82 -8.43 -12.79 2.25
N GLU A 83 -8.99 -12.32 1.12
CA GLU A 83 -10.00 -13.13 0.47
C GLU A 83 -9.22 -14.38 0.11
N SER A 84 -9.36 -15.36 0.99
CA SER A 84 -9.57 -16.73 0.60
C SER A 84 -8.98 -17.05 -0.77
N ASP A 85 -7.92 -17.84 -0.77
CA ASP A 85 -7.66 -18.82 -1.84
C ASP A 85 -8.78 -19.90 -1.88
N ASP A 86 -10.01 -19.49 -1.54
CA ASP A 86 -11.26 -20.24 -1.42
C ASP A 86 -12.48 -19.36 -1.78
N THR A 87 -12.29 -18.09 -2.17
CA THR A 87 -13.20 -17.50 -3.14
C THR A 87 -12.75 -18.06 -4.47
N THR A 88 -13.23 -19.28 -4.75
CA THR A 88 -13.79 -19.55 -6.05
C THR A 88 -14.30 -18.24 -6.62
N ALA A 89 -13.54 -17.62 -7.52
CA ALA A 89 -14.10 -16.72 -8.49
C ALA A 89 -15.07 -17.60 -9.30
N ALA A 90 -16.25 -17.88 -8.73
CA ALA A 90 -17.48 -17.51 -9.38
C ALA A 90 -17.27 -16.05 -9.79
N VAL A 91 -16.64 -15.89 -10.95
CA VAL A 91 -17.13 -14.90 -11.90
C VAL A 91 -18.64 -15.08 -11.84
N ASP A 92 -19.31 -14.12 -11.22
CA ASP A 92 -20.73 -13.98 -11.36
C ASP A 92 -20.94 -13.66 -12.84
N LEU A 93 -21.08 -14.73 -13.63
CA LEU A 93 -21.28 -14.70 -15.07
C LEU A 93 -22.68 -14.17 -15.40
N ASP A 94 -23.49 -13.83 -14.38
CA ASP A 94 -24.87 -13.38 -14.56
C ASP A 94 -24.99 -11.85 -14.78
N ASP A 95 -23.92 -11.05 -14.59
CA ASP A 95 -24.01 -9.58 -14.79
C ASP A 95 -22.95 -8.97 -15.74
N VAL A 96 -22.39 -9.76 -16.65
CA VAL A 96 -21.63 -9.23 -17.80
C VAL A 96 -22.03 -10.02 -19.03
N SER A 97 -22.36 -9.31 -20.13
CA SER A 97 -22.65 -9.89 -21.44
C SER A 97 -21.53 -10.83 -21.90
N THR A 98 -21.66 -12.12 -21.57
CA THR A 98 -20.68 -13.14 -21.91
C THR A 98 -20.73 -13.37 -23.43
N SER A 99 -19.66 -12.99 -24.13
CA SER A 99 -19.54 -13.21 -25.57
C SER A 99 -19.13 -14.65 -25.88
N ARG A 100 -20.02 -15.43 -26.49
CA ARG A 100 -19.76 -16.83 -26.86
C ARG A 100 -18.71 -16.91 -27.97
N THR A 101 -17.64 -17.67 -27.73
CA THR A 101 -16.54 -17.88 -28.69
C THR A 101 -16.31 -19.37 -28.91
N THR A 102 -16.15 -19.81 -30.17
CA THR A 102 -15.79 -21.19 -30.51
C THR A 102 -14.28 -21.30 -30.73
N LEU A 103 -13.61 -22.14 -29.93
CA LEU A 103 -12.18 -22.37 -29.99
C LEU A 103 -11.88 -23.77 -30.55
N ARG A 104 -10.95 -23.86 -31.51
CA ARG A 104 -10.44 -25.14 -32.03
C ARG A 104 -9.02 -25.35 -31.51
N LEU A 105 -8.83 -26.37 -30.69
CA LEU A 105 -7.53 -26.74 -30.12
C LEU A 105 -7.03 -28.02 -30.80
N PRO A 106 -5.71 -28.16 -31.02
CA PRO A 106 -5.11 -29.45 -31.32
C PRO A 106 -5.38 -30.45 -30.18
N ASP A 107 -5.56 -31.73 -30.51
CA ASP A 107 -5.98 -32.76 -29.53
C ASP A 107 -5.03 -32.86 -28.33
N ALA A 108 -3.71 -32.75 -28.56
CA ALA A 108 -2.72 -32.76 -27.50
C ALA A 108 -2.87 -31.59 -26.52
N LEU A 109 -3.27 -30.41 -27.01
CA LEU A 109 -3.46 -29.22 -26.18
C LEU A 109 -4.76 -29.30 -25.40
N LYS A 110 -5.82 -29.83 -26.01
CA LYS A 110 -7.07 -30.10 -25.30
C LYS A 110 -6.86 -31.07 -24.12
N ALA A 111 -6.13 -32.17 -24.33
CA ALA A 111 -5.86 -33.14 -23.27
C ALA A 111 -5.14 -32.52 -22.05
N GLN A 112 -4.15 -31.66 -22.29
CA GLN A 112 -3.43 -30.95 -21.22
C GLN A 112 -4.34 -29.98 -20.45
N VAL A 113 -5.24 -29.31 -21.15
CA VAL A 113 -6.22 -28.40 -20.52
C VAL A 113 -7.21 -29.20 -19.67
N ASP A 114 -7.73 -30.32 -20.18
CA ASP A 114 -8.67 -31.17 -19.45
C ASP A 114 -8.03 -31.76 -18.18
N GLU A 115 -6.75 -32.17 -18.25
CA GLU A 115 -5.98 -32.66 -17.10
C GLU A 115 -5.74 -31.55 -16.06
N ALA A 116 -5.30 -30.36 -16.50
CA ALA A 116 -5.06 -29.24 -15.60
C ALA A 116 -6.34 -28.73 -14.92
N ALA A 117 -7.45 -28.67 -15.65
CA ALA A 117 -8.75 -28.32 -15.08
C ALA A 117 -9.22 -29.37 -14.05
N SER A 118 -8.98 -30.65 -14.32
CA SER A 118 -9.31 -31.75 -13.41
C SER A 118 -8.46 -31.70 -12.14
N ALA A 119 -7.16 -31.41 -12.26
CA ALA A 119 -6.26 -31.25 -11.12
C ALA A 119 -6.67 -30.07 -10.22
N ASP A 120 -7.15 -28.98 -10.83
CA ASP A 120 -7.62 -27.78 -10.13
C ASP A 120 -9.09 -27.90 -9.65
N GLY A 121 -9.77 -29.03 -9.92
CA GLY A 121 -11.16 -29.27 -9.50
C GLY A 121 -12.20 -28.33 -10.13
N VAL A 122 -11.91 -27.72 -11.28
CA VAL A 122 -12.76 -26.72 -11.94
C VAL A 122 -13.17 -27.14 -13.36
N SER A 123 -14.22 -26.51 -13.90
CA SER A 123 -14.59 -26.74 -15.30
C SER A 123 -13.52 -26.22 -16.26
N VAL A 124 -13.37 -26.87 -17.41
CA VAL A 124 -12.47 -26.45 -18.50
C VAL A 124 -12.69 -24.98 -18.89
N ASN A 125 -13.96 -24.54 -18.94
CA ASN A 125 -14.29 -23.14 -19.26
C ASN A 125 -13.74 -22.18 -18.19
N THR A 126 -13.96 -22.50 -16.91
CA THR A 126 -13.45 -21.72 -15.78
C THR A 126 -11.92 -21.67 -15.78
N TRP A 127 -11.28 -22.82 -16.04
CA TRP A 127 -9.84 -22.93 -16.11
C TRP A 127 -9.25 -22.08 -17.24
N LEU A 128 -9.84 -22.14 -18.44
CA LEU A 128 -9.42 -21.35 -19.60
C LEU A 128 -9.58 -19.85 -19.38
N VAL A 129 -10.70 -19.42 -18.79
CA VAL A 129 -10.94 -18.00 -18.45
C VAL A 129 -9.87 -17.50 -17.47
N ARG A 130 -9.55 -18.28 -16.42
CA ARG A 130 -8.47 -17.96 -15.47
C ARG A 130 -7.10 -17.90 -16.15
N ALA A 131 -6.80 -18.87 -17.01
CA ALA A 131 -5.55 -18.92 -17.74
C ALA A 131 -5.35 -17.68 -18.63
N VAL A 132 -6.37 -17.27 -19.38
CA VAL A 132 -6.35 -16.06 -20.22
C VAL A 132 -6.21 -14.79 -19.36
N ALA A 133 -7.00 -14.67 -18.28
CA ALA A 133 -6.89 -13.53 -17.36
C ALA A 133 -5.48 -13.42 -16.74
N SER A 134 -4.85 -14.54 -16.41
CA SER A 134 -3.48 -14.58 -15.89
C SER A 134 -2.43 -14.16 -16.92
N ALA A 135 -2.62 -14.53 -18.20
CA ALA A 135 -1.71 -14.18 -19.29
C ALA A 135 -1.78 -12.68 -19.62
N LEU A 136 -2.94 -12.06 -19.48
CA LEU A 136 -3.16 -10.63 -19.70
C LEU A 136 -2.64 -9.75 -18.55
N ASN A 137 -2.39 -10.32 -17.36
CA ASN A 137 -1.87 -9.63 -16.17
C ASN A 137 -0.42 -10.04 -15.78
N PRO A 138 0.59 -9.90 -16.66
CA PRO A 138 1.93 -10.42 -16.42
C PRO A 138 2.74 -9.66 -15.35
N ARG A 139 2.25 -8.51 -14.87
CA ARG A 139 2.93 -7.70 -13.84
C ARG A 139 2.87 -8.35 -12.44
N GLN A 140 1.83 -9.14 -12.15
CA GLN A 140 1.63 -9.81 -10.85
C GLN A 140 2.55 -11.03 -10.66
N ARG A 141 2.88 -11.78 -11.73
CA ARG A 141 3.81 -12.92 -11.66
C ARG A 141 5.26 -12.51 -11.42
N ARG A 142 5.71 -11.38 -12.00
CA ARG A 142 7.09 -10.87 -11.87
C ARG A 142 7.40 -10.24 -10.51
N THR A 143 6.39 -9.82 -9.75
CA THR A 143 6.54 -9.34 -8.38
C THR A 143 6.56 -10.51 -7.40
N ALA A 144 5.66 -11.50 -7.55
CA ALA A 144 5.63 -12.70 -6.70
C ALA A 144 6.90 -13.56 -6.80
N GLN A 145 7.51 -13.70 -7.98
CA GLN A 145 8.78 -14.43 -8.11
C GLN A 145 9.99 -13.67 -7.56
N ARG A 146 9.91 -12.35 -7.40
CA ARG A 146 11.02 -11.53 -6.90
C ARG A 146 11.06 -11.49 -5.38
N THR A 147 9.88 -11.48 -4.74
CA THR A 147 9.77 -11.54 -3.27
C THR A 147 10.28 -12.87 -2.71
N LEU A 148 10.11 -13.98 -3.44
CA LEU A 148 10.65 -15.28 -3.06
C LEU A 148 12.18 -15.40 -3.17
N ARG A 149 12.86 -14.55 -3.96
CA ARG A 149 14.33 -14.59 -4.14
C ARG A 149 15.10 -13.56 -3.32
N THR A 150 14.42 -12.55 -2.78
CA THR A 150 15.00 -11.51 -1.91
C THR A 150 14.79 -11.87 -0.43
N GLY A 151 14.98 -13.15 -0.06
CA GLY A 151 14.90 -13.63 1.33
C GLY A 151 16.24 -13.90 1.99
N ASP A 152 17.29 -14.22 1.22
CA ASP A 152 18.50 -14.84 1.77
C ASP A 152 19.80 -14.09 1.46
N ASN A 153 19.97 -12.85 1.92
CA ASN A 153 21.32 -12.25 2.02
C ASN A 153 21.38 -11.17 3.11
N PHE A 154 21.53 -11.60 4.37
CA PHE A 154 22.09 -10.76 5.43
C PHE A 154 23.61 -10.79 5.32
N ALA A 155 24.18 -9.80 4.60
CA ALA A 155 25.61 -9.51 4.68
C ALA A 155 25.85 -8.62 5.90
N GLY A 156 26.49 -9.19 6.93
CA GLY A 156 27.00 -8.42 8.06
C GLY A 156 28.13 -7.50 7.62
N TRP A 157 28.18 -6.29 8.18
CA TRP A 157 29.39 -5.49 8.21
C TRP A 157 29.56 -4.87 9.58
N ALA A 158 30.72 -5.15 10.17
CA ALA A 158 31.22 -4.51 11.38
C ALA A 158 31.68 -3.08 11.08
N ARG A 159 31.58 -2.20 12.07
CA ARG A 159 32.74 -1.68 12.80
C ARG A 159 32.32 -1.16 14.16
#